data_AF-E0Q4L1-F1
#
_entry.id   AF-E0Q4L1-F1
#
_cell.length_a   1.000
_cell.length_b   1.000
_cell.length_c   1.000
_cell.angle_alpha   90.00
_cell.angle_beta   90.00
_cell.angle_gamma   90.00
#
_symmetry.space_group_name_H-M   'P 1'
#
loop_
_entity.id
_entity.type
_entity.pdbx_description
1 polymer ?
#
loop_
_entity_poly.entity_id
_entity_poly.type
_entity_poly.pdbx_seq_one_letter_code
_entity_poly.pdbx_strand_id
1 'polypeptide(L)'
;MMAILDAAYSGSFHNPFIDNDYHYDIVTDMSKHCQVLGTRAHVGNAVSHSHRKTRRTFSPNLQRKRYYVPSLGRTVTLTLTPKGMKTIDRQGIEAVAARLIESGEIGHLK
;
A
#
# COMPACT_ATOMS: atom_id res chain seq x y z
N MET A 1 -41.64 40.06 14.49
CA MET A 1 -41.97 40.35 13.07
C MET A 1 -40.61 40.53 12.37
N MET A 2 -39.93 39.46 11.99
CA MET A 2 -40.09 38.70 10.73
C MET A 2 -39.96 39.57 9.48
N ALA A 3 -38.76 39.62 8.89
CA ALA A 3 -38.45 39.57 7.45
C ALA A 3 -36.92 39.81 7.27
N ILE A 4 -36.04 38.86 6.93
CA ILE A 4 -35.95 37.91 5.79
C ILE A 4 -35.08 38.50 4.64
N LEU A 5 -33.91 37.87 4.43
CA LEU A 5 -33.12 37.63 3.20
C LEU A 5 -32.59 38.84 2.39
N ASP A 6 -31.43 38.82 1.69
CA ASP A 6 -30.73 37.78 0.92
C ASP A 6 -29.19 37.89 1.12
N ALA A 7 -28.51 36.85 1.63
CA ALA A 7 -27.92 35.74 0.88
C ALA A 7 -26.69 36.13 0.03
N ALA A 8 -25.55 36.31 0.71
CA ALA A 8 -24.24 36.15 0.10
C ALA A 8 -24.13 34.72 -0.46
N TYR A 9 -23.89 34.60 -1.75
CA TYR A 9 -23.55 33.37 -2.43
C TYR A 9 -22.14 32.92 -2.03
N SER A 10 -21.97 32.50 -0.77
CA SER A 10 -20.87 31.63 -0.34
C SER A 10 -21.37 30.19 -0.41
N GLY A 11 -21.64 29.74 -1.63
CA GLY A 11 -21.93 28.34 -1.94
C GLY A 11 -20.72 27.48 -1.62
N SER A 12 -20.57 27.12 -0.34
CA SER A 12 -19.78 25.99 0.08
C SER A 12 -20.52 24.76 -0.45
N PHE A 13 -20.01 24.14 -1.51
CA PHE A 13 -20.43 22.82 -1.94
C PHE A 13 -20.07 21.81 -0.85
N HIS A 14 -20.87 21.76 0.20
CA HIS A 14 -20.86 20.66 1.15
C HIS A 14 -21.47 19.48 0.41
N ASN A 15 -20.61 18.54 -0.01
CA ASN A 15 -21.04 17.33 -0.70
C ASN A 15 -21.38 16.29 0.39
N PRO A 16 -22.65 16.03 0.72
CA PRO A 16 -23.04 15.24 1.89
C PRO A 16 -23.12 13.73 1.56
N PHE A 17 -22.30 13.25 0.61
CA PHE A 17 -22.34 11.86 0.10
C PHE A 17 -21.03 11.10 0.31
N ILE A 18 -20.15 11.56 1.19
CA ILE A 18 -19.03 10.74 1.70
C ILE A 18 -19.01 10.82 3.21
N ASP A 19 -20.11 10.42 3.84
CA ASP A 19 -20.07 9.87 5.19
C ASP A 19 -20.38 8.38 5.06
N ASN A 20 -19.33 7.61 4.81
CA ASN A 20 -19.25 6.22 5.24
C ASN A 20 -17.83 6.00 5.73
N ASP A 21 -17.73 5.83 7.03
CA ASP A 21 -16.58 5.37 7.79
C ASP A 21 -16.01 4.08 7.22
N TYR A 22 -15.28 4.16 6.11
CA TYR A 22 -14.34 3.13 5.71
C TYR A 22 -13.00 3.47 6.37
N HIS A 23 -12.96 3.26 7.68
CA HIS A 23 -11.73 2.93 8.37
C HIS A 23 -11.26 1.57 7.84
N TYR A 24 -10.60 1.59 6.67
CA TYR A 24 -9.71 0.52 6.25
C TYR A 24 -8.32 1.10 6.25
N ASP A 25 -7.57 0.79 7.30
CA ASP A 25 -6.18 1.14 7.50
C ASP A 25 -5.35 0.80 6.26
N ILE A 26 -5.13 1.81 5.42
CA ILE A 26 -4.12 1.78 4.37
C ILE A 26 -3.35 3.09 4.46
N VAL A 27 -2.62 3.28 5.56
CA VAL A 27 -1.40 4.09 5.48
C VAL A 27 -0.30 3.18 4.95
N THR A 28 -0.45 2.75 3.71
CA THR A 28 0.69 2.38 2.87
C THR A 28 0.55 3.22 1.64
N ASP A 29 1.36 4.28 1.60
CA ASP A 29 1.80 4.94 0.39
C ASP A 29 1.76 3.93 -0.77
N MET A 30 1.11 4.30 -1.87
CA MET A 30 1.03 3.52 -3.12
C MET A 30 2.40 3.25 -3.76
N SER A 31 3.50 3.46 -3.02
CA SER A 31 4.85 3.17 -3.41
C SER A 31 4.99 1.71 -3.78
N LYS A 32 5.51 1.52 -4.99
CA LYS A 32 5.84 0.23 -5.61
C LYS A 32 7.00 -0.42 -4.87
N HIS A 33 6.73 -0.99 -3.69
CA HIS A 33 7.70 -1.69 -2.88
C HIS A 33 7.15 -3.00 -2.31
N CYS A 34 8.05 -3.89 -1.91
CA CYS A 34 7.71 -5.14 -1.26
C CYS A 34 7.49 -4.91 0.23
N GLN A 35 6.32 -5.25 0.78
CA GLN A 35 6.01 -5.04 2.21
C GLN A 35 6.91 -5.87 3.14
N VAL A 36 7.31 -7.08 2.73
CA VAL A 36 8.12 -7.99 3.57
C VAL A 36 9.60 -7.65 3.55
N LEU A 37 10.13 -7.24 2.39
CA LEU A 37 11.58 -7.06 2.20
C LEU A 37 11.99 -5.59 2.01
N GLY A 38 11.03 -4.67 1.93
CA GLY A 38 11.29 -3.26 1.63
C GLY A 38 11.90 -3.01 0.25
N THR A 39 11.90 -3.99 -0.67
CA THR A 39 12.55 -3.87 -1.99
C THR A 39 11.88 -2.80 -2.82
N ARG A 40 12.66 -1.84 -3.34
CA ARG A 40 12.18 -0.69 -4.14
C ARG A 40 12.75 -0.74 -5.56
N ALA A 41 12.23 0.11 -6.43
CA ALA A 41 12.80 0.31 -7.75
C ALA A 41 14.22 0.87 -7.64
N HIS A 42 15.12 0.37 -8.48
CA HIS A 42 16.50 0.85 -8.56
C HIS A 42 16.73 1.55 -9.89
N VAL A 43 17.52 2.61 -9.90
CA VAL A 43 17.85 3.34 -11.13
C VAL A 43 19.23 2.89 -11.62
N GLY A 44 19.38 2.68 -12.91
CA GLY A 44 20.67 2.40 -13.54
C GLY A 44 20.67 2.75 -15.02
N ASN A 45 21.55 2.10 -15.78
CA ASN A 45 21.70 2.35 -17.21
C ASN A 45 21.41 1.09 -18.02
N ALA A 46 20.76 1.24 -19.16
CA ALA A 46 20.84 0.27 -20.24
C ALA A 46 22.10 0.60 -21.07
N VAL A 47 22.92 -0.40 -21.33
CA VAL A 47 24.18 -0.26 -22.07
C VAL A 47 24.02 -0.99 -23.40
N SER A 48 24.16 -0.28 -24.52
CA SER A 48 24.16 -0.91 -25.85
C SER A 48 25.47 -1.65 -26.12
N HIS A 49 25.51 -2.46 -27.17
CA HIS A 49 26.73 -3.12 -27.64
C HIS A 49 27.87 -2.11 -27.93
N SER A 50 27.53 -0.92 -28.43
CA SER A 50 28.44 0.21 -28.63
C SER A 50 28.74 1.01 -27.35
N HIS A 51 28.40 0.50 -26.17
CA HIS A 51 28.60 1.14 -24.87
C HIS A 51 27.88 2.49 -24.66
N ARG A 52 26.85 2.78 -25.46
CA ARG A 52 25.98 3.94 -25.23
C ARG A 52 25.11 3.68 -24.01
N LYS A 53 25.20 4.55 -23.01
CA LYS A 53 24.46 4.44 -21.75
C LYS A 53 23.18 5.28 -21.80
N THR A 54 22.03 4.67 -21.57
CA THR A 54 20.74 5.36 -21.42
C THR A 54 20.15 5.09 -20.05
N ARG A 55 19.54 6.10 -19.42
CA ARG A 55 18.94 5.95 -18.07
C ARG A 55 17.73 5.02 -18.13
N ARG A 56 17.62 4.11 -17.17
CA ARG A 56 16.47 3.21 -17.00
C ARG A 56 16.17 2.97 -15.53
N THR A 57 14.89 2.79 -15.22
CA THR A 57 14.43 2.32 -13.91
C THR A 57 14.15 0.82 -13.96
N PHE A 58 14.71 0.08 -13.00
CA PHE A 58 14.48 -1.34 -12.77
C PHE A 58 13.42 -1.49 -11.68
N SER A 59 12.17 -1.76 -12.08
CA SER A 59 11.09 -2.02 -11.15
C SER A 59 11.14 -3.45 -10.61
N PRO A 60 10.91 -3.67 -9.30
CA PRO A 60 10.74 -5.01 -8.76
C PRO A 60 9.50 -5.70 -9.36
N ASN A 61 9.57 -7.02 -9.51
CA ASN A 61 8.41 -7.85 -9.90
C ASN A 61 7.45 -7.94 -8.70
N LEU A 62 6.55 -6.97 -8.58
CA LEU A 62 5.55 -6.92 -7.50
C LEU A 62 4.28 -7.66 -7.91
N GLN A 63 3.78 -8.50 -7.02
CA GLN A 63 2.58 -9.29 -7.20
C GLN A 63 1.68 -9.15 -5.98
N ARG A 64 0.37 -8.99 -6.21
CA ARG A 64 -0.63 -8.98 -5.15
C ARG A 64 -1.05 -10.41 -4.86
N LYS A 65 -0.89 -10.85 -3.62
CA LYS A 65 -1.22 -12.20 -3.16
C LYS A 65 -1.97 -12.15 -1.84
N ARG A 66 -2.83 -13.14 -1.63
CA ARG A 66 -3.67 -13.28 -0.44
C ARG A 66 -3.13 -14.42 0.41
N TYR A 67 -2.94 -14.15 1.70
CA TYR A 67 -2.50 -15.13 2.69
C TYR A 67 -3.49 -15.20 3.83
N TYR A 68 -3.89 -16.40 4.20
CA TYR A 68 -4.68 -16.61 5.41
C TYR A 68 -3.76 -16.61 6.62
N VAL A 69 -4.07 -15.80 7.64
CA VAL A 69 -3.31 -15.73 8.89
C VAL A 69 -4.20 -16.29 10.01
N PRO A 70 -3.90 -17.50 10.52
CA PRO A 70 -4.72 -18.14 11.55
C PRO A 70 -4.82 -17.29 12.82
N SER A 71 -3.70 -16.69 13.26
CA SER A 71 -3.65 -15.87 14.48
C SER A 71 -4.55 -14.64 14.44
N LEU A 72 -4.86 -14.12 13.23
CA LEU A 72 -5.75 -12.97 13.03
C LEU A 72 -7.16 -13.40 12.59
N GLY A 73 -7.39 -14.68 12.31
CA GLY A 73 -8.65 -15.20 11.78
C GLY A 73 -9.08 -14.60 10.44
N ARG A 74 -8.17 -13.96 9.68
CA ARG A 74 -8.51 -13.24 8.45
C ARG A 74 -7.47 -13.43 7.35
N THR A 75 -7.89 -13.12 6.13
CA THR A 75 -7.00 -13.11 4.96
C THR A 75 -6.40 -11.72 4.77
N VAL A 76 -5.08 -11.63 4.72
CA VAL A 76 -4.36 -10.39 4.42
C VAL A 76 -3.93 -10.39 2.95
N THR A 77 -4.11 -9.26 2.27
CA THR A 77 -3.58 -9.06 0.92
C THR A 77 -2.25 -8.33 1.01
N LEU A 78 -1.18 -8.96 0.51
CA LEU A 78 0.16 -8.40 0.51
C LEU A 78 0.65 -8.13 -0.92
N THR A 79 1.41 -7.05 -1.09
CA THR A 79 2.15 -6.75 -2.32
C THR A 79 3.59 -7.19 -2.13
N LEU A 80 3.98 -8.25 -2.84
CA LEU A 80 5.22 -8.98 -2.61
C LEU A 80 6.03 -9.17 -3.88
N THR A 81 7.34 -9.31 -3.71
CA THR A 81 8.20 -9.89 -4.75
C THR A 81 8.25 -11.42 -4.63
N PRO A 82 8.68 -12.15 -5.69
CA PRO A 82 8.96 -13.58 -5.58
C PRO A 82 9.91 -13.96 -4.46
N LYS A 83 10.89 -13.09 -4.15
CA LYS A 83 11.77 -13.26 -3.00
C LYS A 83 11.02 -13.09 -1.68
N GLY A 84 10.10 -12.13 -1.61
CA GLY A 84 9.22 -11.94 -0.44
C GLY A 84 8.35 -13.16 -0.19
N MET A 85 7.75 -13.74 -1.23
CA MET A 85 6.98 -14.99 -1.13
C MET A 85 7.83 -16.12 -0.56
N LYS A 86 9.05 -16.32 -1.09
CA LYS A 86 9.99 -17.34 -0.58
C LYS A 86 10.37 -17.13 0.90
N THR A 87 10.41 -15.89 1.38
CA THR A 87 10.68 -15.60 2.80
C THR A 87 9.49 -16.00 3.66
N ILE A 88 8.25 -15.73 3.22
CA ILE A 88 7.03 -16.21 3.90
C ILE A 88 7.03 -17.73 3.96
N ASP A 89 7.33 -18.41 2.86
CA ASP A 89 7.34 -19.88 2.81
C ASP A 89 8.39 -20.48 3.77
N ARG A 90 9.53 -19.79 3.99
CA ARG A 90 10.59 -20.25 4.88
C ARG A 90 10.31 -19.98 6.36
N GLN A 91 9.81 -18.78 6.68
CA GLN A 91 9.63 -18.33 8.07
C GLN A 91 8.23 -18.61 8.62
N GLY A 92 7.28 -18.93 7.75
CA GLY A 92 5.86 -19.03 8.08
C GLY A 92 5.17 -17.66 8.02
N ILE A 93 3.88 -17.69 7.72
CA ILE A 93 3.07 -16.46 7.61
C ILE A 93 2.86 -15.78 8.97
N GLU A 94 2.79 -16.54 10.07
CA GLU A 94 2.54 -15.99 11.41
C GLU A 94 3.68 -15.10 11.89
N ALA A 95 4.92 -15.58 11.80
CA ALA A 95 6.11 -14.82 12.18
C ALA A 95 6.28 -13.55 11.33
N VAL A 96 5.97 -13.63 10.03
CA VAL A 96 6.04 -12.47 9.14
C VAL A 96 4.91 -11.49 9.43
N ALA A 97 3.70 -11.97 9.67
CA ALA A 97 2.56 -11.12 10.02
C ALA A 97 2.80 -10.35 11.32
N ALA A 98 3.36 -10.99 12.35
CA ALA A 98 3.73 -10.31 13.60
C ALA A 98 4.70 -9.15 13.35
N ARG A 99 5.76 -9.38 12.56
CA ARG A 99 6.72 -8.32 12.19
C ARG A 99 6.08 -7.19 11.40
N LEU A 100 5.16 -7.51 10.50
CA LEU A 100 4.45 -6.51 9.69
C LEU A 100 3.46 -5.68 10.51
N ILE A 101 2.93 -6.23 11.60
CA ILE A 101 2.11 -5.48 12.56
C ILE A 101 2.99 -4.51 13.35
N GLU A 102 4.15 -4.97 13.85
CA GLU A 102 5.12 -4.12 14.55
C GLU A 102 5.61 -2.96 13.67
N SER A 103 5.85 -3.21 12.38
CA SER A 103 6.26 -2.18 11.43
C SER A 103 5.11 -1.28 10.97
N GLY A 104 3.85 -1.55 11.38
CA GLY A 104 2.68 -0.79 10.97
C GLY A 104 2.26 -0.97 9.51
N GLU A 105 2.81 -1.97 8.81
CA GLU A 105 2.51 -2.28 7.40
C GLU A 105 1.14 -2.98 7.25
N ILE A 106 0.66 -3.61 8.32
CA ILE A 106 -0.68 -4.19 8.42
C ILE A 106 -1.38 -3.55 9.62
N GLY A 107 -2.51 -2.87 9.40
CA GLY A 107 -3.37 -2.42 10.49
C GLY A 107 -3.94 -3.62 11.24
N HIS A 108 -3.70 -3.72 12.55
CA HIS A 108 -4.33 -4.75 13.38
C HIS A 108 -5.64 -4.18 13.95
N LEU A 109 -6.76 -4.85 13.68
CA LEU A 109 -8.01 -4.56 14.40
C LEU A 109 -7.82 -5.11 15.81
N LYS A 110 -7.90 -4.24 16.83
CA LYS A 110 -8.04 -4.64 18.22
C LYS A 110 -9.47 -5.07 18.51
#